data_AF-A0A1Y4WBX1-F1
#
_entry.id   AF-A0A1Y4WBX1-F1
#
_cell.length_a   1.000
_cell.length_b   1.000
_cell.length_c   1.000
_cell.angle_alpha   90.00
_cell.angle_beta   90.00
_cell.angle_gamma   90.00
#
_symmetry.space_group_name_H-M   'P 1'
#
loop_
_entity.id
_entity.type
_entity.pdbx_description
1 polymer ?
#
loop_
_entity_poly.entity_id
_entity_poly.type
_entity_poly.pdbx_seq_one_letter_code
_entity_poly.pdbx_strand_id
1 'polypeptide(L)' 'MTSKEAYLSDLDDLEKEIERLLSLVPVGKTKKELQGREQAEEAASVARATISCMRRDYIISEV' A
#
# COMPACT_ATOMS: atom_id res chain seq x y z
N MET A 1 12.68 -20.44 2.67
CA MET A 1 12.25 -19.20 3.34
C MET A 1 13.45 -18.56 3.98
N THR A 2 14.12 -17.70 3.23
CA THR A 2 15.12 -16.77 3.77
C THR A 2 14.40 -15.60 4.44
N SER A 3 15.12 -14.80 5.24
CA SER A 3 14.57 -13.56 5.81
C SER A 3 14.07 -12.59 4.73
N LYS A 4 14.71 -12.60 3.55
CA LYS A 4 14.31 -11.80 2.38
C LYS A 4 12.98 -12.25 1.78
N GLU A 5 12.79 -13.56 1.59
CA GLU A 5 11.55 -14.11 1.05
C GLU A 5 10.36 -13.81 1.98
N ALA A 6 10.55 -13.96 3.29
CA ALA A 6 9.55 -13.60 4.28
C ALA A 6 9.22 -12.10 4.24
N TYR A 7 10.25 -11.24 4.20
CA TYR A 7 10.06 -9.79 4.12
C TYR A 7 9.31 -9.35 2.86
N LEU A 8 9.63 -9.91 1.69
CA LEU A 8 8.93 -9.59 0.45
C LEU A 8 7.47 -10.07 0.48
N SER A 9 7.21 -11.23 1.09
CA SER A 9 5.85 -11.72 1.32
C SER A 9 5.05 -10.80 2.24
N ASP A 10 5.66 -10.29 3.32
CA ASP A 10 5.02 -9.34 4.23
C ASP A 10 4.64 -8.04 3.51
N LEU A 11 5.49 -7.57 2.59
CA LEU A 11 5.20 -6.41 1.75
C LEU A 11 4.04 -6.66 0.76
N ASP A 12 3.96 -7.86 0.17
CA ASP A 12 2.82 -8.26 -0.67
C ASP A 12 1.51 -8.25 0.12
N ASP A 13 1.53 -8.78 1.34
CA ASP A 13 0.35 -8.84 2.20
C ASP A 13 -0.08 -7.45 2.70
N LEU A 14 0.87 -6.57 2.99
CA LEU A 14 0.59 -5.17 3.32
C LEU A 14 -0.06 -4.42 2.15
N GLU A 15 0.43 -4.65 0.93
CA GLU A 15 -0.15 -4.06 -0.29
C GLU A 15 -1.59 -4.53 -0.52
N LYS A 16 -1.87 -5.83 -0.36
CA LYS A 16 -3.24 -6.37 -0.43
C LYS A 16 -4.17 -5.77 0.63
N GLU A 17 -3.67 -5.58 1.85
CA GLU A 17 -4.48 -5.00 2.92
C GLU A 17 -4.80 -3.52 2.65
N ILE A 18 -3.88 -2.76 2.06
CA ILE A 18 -4.14 -1.39 1.60
C ILE A 18 -5.26 -1.39 0.55
N GLU A 19 -5.21 -2.27 -0.45
CA GLU A 19 -6.29 -2.39 -1.45
C GLU A 19 -7.62 -2.77 -0.80
N ARG A 20 -7.60 -3.71 0.15
CA ARG A 20 -8.79 -4.14 0.87
C ARG A 20 -9.41 -2.95 1.62
N LEU A 21 -8.61 -2.21 2.38
CA LEU A 21 -9.08 -1.04 3.14
C LEU A 21 -9.60 0.06 2.20
N LEU A 22 -8.90 0.34 1.10
CA LEU A 22 -9.34 1.31 0.12
C LEU A 22 -10.66 0.90 -0.53
N SER A 23 -10.89 -0.39 -0.78
CA SER A 23 -12.15 -0.89 -1.35
C SER A 23 -13.37 -0.68 -0.44
N LEU A 24 -13.15 -0.56 0.87
CA LEU A 24 -14.20 -0.29 1.86
C LEU A 24 -14.62 1.18 1.88
N VAL A 25 -13.83 2.08 1.29
CA VAL A 25 -14.13 3.52 1.25
C VAL A 25 -15.17 3.79 0.16
N PRO A 26 -16.36 4.32 0.50
CA PRO A 26 -17.41 4.58 -0.47
C PRO A 26 -16.96 5.55 -1.56
N VAL A 27 -17.25 5.22 -2.82
CA VAL A 27 -17.06 6.12 -3.98
C VAL A 27 -18.25 7.10 -4.08
N GLY A 28 -18.65 7.67 -2.94
CA GLY A 28 -19.98 8.22 -2.76
C GLY A 28 -20.34 9.40 -3.68
N LYS A 29 -21.62 9.75 -3.68
CA LYS A 29 -22.19 10.81 -4.54
C LYS A 29 -22.19 12.17 -3.86
N THR A 30 -21.98 12.20 -2.55
CA THR A 30 -21.94 13.45 -1.78
C THR A 30 -20.54 14.03 -1.73
N LYS A 31 -20.43 15.35 -1.58
CA LYS A 31 -19.15 16.06 -1.46
C LYS A 31 -18.25 15.48 -0.36
N LYS A 32 -18.84 15.10 0.78
CA LYS A 32 -18.11 14.55 1.92
C LYS A 32 -17.52 13.17 1.61
N GLU A 33 -18.26 12.31 0.93
CA GLU A 33 -17.78 10.99 0.53
C GLU A 33 -16.69 11.08 -0.53
N LEU A 34 -16.82 11.98 -1.51
CA LEU A 34 -15.79 12.23 -2.51
C LEU A 34 -14.49 12.71 -1.88
N GLN A 35 -14.56 13.64 -0.93
CA GLN A 35 -13.38 14.11 -0.18
C GLN A 35 -12.76 13.00 0.67
N GLY A 36 -13.58 12.17 1.33
CA GLY A 36 -13.08 11.03 2.08
C GLY A 36 -12.40 9.99 1.18
N ARG A 37 -12.93 9.78 -0.02
CA ARG A 37 -12.34 8.89 -1.04
C ARG A 37 -11.00 9.42 -1.54
N GLU A 38 -10.93 10.70 -1.88
CA GLU A 38 -9.70 11.36 -2.35
C GLU A 38 -8.58 11.25 -1.30
N GLN A 39 -8.89 11.53 -0.03
CA GLN A 39 -7.93 11.37 1.07
C GLN A 39 -7.45 9.94 1.26
N ALA A 40 -8.37 8.96 1.12
CA ALA A 40 -8.00 7.56 1.21
C ALA A 40 -7.11 7.11 0.04
N GLU A 41 -7.38 7.60 -1.17
CA GLU A 41 -6.56 7.31 -2.34
C GLU A 41 -5.17 7.94 -2.24
N GLU A 42 -5.07 9.17 -1.71
CA GLU A 42 -3.79 9.83 -1.45
C GLU A 42 -2.97 9.04 -0.43
N ALA A 43 -3.57 8.63 0.68
CA ALA A 43 -2.90 7.82 1.70
C ALA A 43 -2.44 6.46 1.14
N ALA A 44 -3.28 5.78 0.36
CA ALA A 44 -2.92 4.52 -0.30
C ALA A 44 -1.77 4.71 -1.30
N SER A 45 -1.77 5.80 -2.06
CA SER A 45 -0.69 6.15 -2.99
C SER A 45 0.66 6.31 -2.28
N VAL A 46 0.68 7.07 -1.17
CA VAL A 46 1.89 7.24 -0.35
C VAL A 46 2.37 5.90 0.21
N ALA A 47 1.46 5.09 0.75
CA ALA A 47 1.81 3.78 1.31
C ALA A 47 2.41 2.84 0.24
N ARG A 48 1.82 2.77 -0.95
CA ARG A 48 2.37 1.99 -2.08
C ARG A 48 3.75 2.49 -2.50
N ALA A 49 3.97 3.81 -2.52
CA ALA A 49 5.28 4.38 -2.82
C ALA A 49 6.33 3.95 -1.78
N THR A 50 6.00 3.98 -0.48
CA THR A 50 6.87 3.50 0.60
C THR A 50 7.18 2.01 0.44
N ILE A 51 6.19 1.16 0.17
CA ILE A 51 6.40 -0.28 -0.08
C ILE A 51 7.33 -0.48 -1.28
N SER A 52 7.16 0.27 -2.36
CA SER A 52 8.06 0.20 -3.52
C SER A 52 9.50 0.58 -3.16
N CYS A 53 9.72 1.58 -2.30
CA CYS A 53 11.07 1.92 -1.82
C CYS A 53 11.65 0.78 -0.98
N MET A 54 10.89 0.26 -0.03
CA MET A 54 11.27 -0.85 0.83
C MET A 54 11.66 -2.12 0.05
N ARG A 55 10.91 -2.45 -1.01
CA ARG A 55 11.28 -3.55 -1.93
C ARG A 55 12.63 -3.30 -2.60
N ARG A 56 12.90 -2.06 -3.03
CA ARG A 56 14.17 -1.70 -3.70
C ARG A 56 15.36 -1.75 -2.73
N ASP A 57 15.18 -1.33 -1.49
CA ASP A 57 16.26 -1.35 -0.48
C ASP A 57 16.76 -2.78 -0.20
N TYR A 58 15.86 -3.77 -0.21
CA TYR A 58 16.21 -5.20 -0.10
C TYR A 58 16.79 -5.82 -1.37
N ILE A 59 16.55 -5.21 -2.53
CA ILE A 59 17.21 -5.60 -3.79
C ILE A 59 18.66 -5.09 -3.82
N ILE A 60 18.91 -3.91 -3.24
CA ILE A 60 20.23 -3.26 -3.24
C ILE A 60 21.17 -3.85 -2.16
N SER A 61 20.64 -4.42 -1.08
CA SER A 61 21.43 -4.94 0.04
C SER A 61 22.09 -6.31 -0.19
N GLU A 62 22.00 -6.87 -1.41
CA GLU A 62 22.75 -8.08 -1.84
C GLU A 62 24.01 -7.75 -2.67
N VAL A 63 24.67 -6.61 -2.40
CA VAL A 63 25.97 -6.25 -3.00
C VAL A 63 27.06 -6.19 -1.93
#